data_AF-A0A950K4M1-F1
#
_entry.id   AF-A0A950K4M1-F1
#
_cell.length_a   1.000
_cell.length_b   1.000
_cell.length_c   1.000
_cell.angle_alpha   90.00
_cell.angle_beta   90.00
_cell.angle_gamma   90.00
#
_symmetry.space_group_name_H-M   'P 1'
#
loop_
_entity.id
_entity.type
_entity.pdbx_description
1 polymer ?
#
loop_
_entity_poly.entity_id
_entity_poly.type
_entity_poly.pdbx_seq_one_letter_code
_entity_poly.pdbx_strand_id
1 'polypeptide(L)'
;FPAYVKLMMDLLVLAFQTDTTRIATFVLANEGSNRTFPWLEVRDGHHSLSHHGGNVEKTDKIQKIDQFYVEQFSYFVRKMKAIPETDGTLLDHSMVVYGGSIGDGNRHNHDELPILLAGGGQGTITTGRHVRYPRGTPLCNLFLSMLDRVGLKEETFGDGTGRLNDLKT
;
A
#
# COMPACT_ATOMS: atom_id res chain seq x y z
N PHE A 1 17.08 0.06 10.05
CA PHE A 1 15.85 -0.27 9.28
C PHE A 1 15.35 0.91 8.44
N PRO A 2 15.15 2.14 8.95
CA PRO A 2 14.63 3.25 8.12
C PRO A 2 15.47 3.56 6.87
N ALA A 3 16.79 3.62 7.01
CA ALA A 3 17.71 3.84 5.87
C ALA A 3 17.62 2.75 4.81
N TYR A 4 17.45 1.48 5.22
CA TYR A 4 17.28 0.35 4.32
C TYR A 4 15.97 0.47 3.52
N VAL A 5 14.85 0.76 4.21
CA VAL A 5 13.55 0.93 3.55
C VAL A 5 13.61 2.06 2.51
N LYS A 6 14.20 3.20 2.86
CA LYS A 6 14.38 4.32 1.93
C LYS A 6 15.31 3.96 0.76
N LEU A 7 16.41 3.25 1.01
CA LEU A 7 17.30 2.78 -0.05
C LEU A 7 16.55 1.88 -1.04
N MET A 8 15.76 0.92 -0.55
CA MET A 8 14.98 0.03 -1.41
C MET A 8 13.91 0.79 -2.20
N MET A 9 13.23 1.75 -1.56
CA MET A 9 12.29 2.65 -2.23
C MET A 9 12.98 3.48 -3.32
N ASP A 10 14.19 3.99 -3.06
CA ASP A 10 14.97 4.76 -4.03
C ASP A 10 15.37 3.90 -5.24
N LEU A 11 15.77 2.65 -5.01
CA LEU A 11 16.06 1.69 -6.07
C LEU A 11 14.81 1.39 -6.92
N LEU A 12 13.63 1.26 -6.30
CA LEU A 12 12.38 1.07 -7.02
C LEU A 12 12.01 2.29 -7.86
N VAL A 13 12.12 3.49 -7.29
CA VAL A 13 11.89 4.74 -8.04
C VAL A 13 12.83 4.81 -9.25
N LEU A 14 14.12 4.51 -9.05
CA LEU A 14 15.10 4.50 -10.13
C LEU A 14 14.74 3.47 -11.20
N ALA A 15 14.39 2.24 -10.80
CA ALA A 15 14.04 1.18 -11.74
C ALA A 15 12.81 1.53 -12.62
N PHE A 16 11.85 2.28 -12.08
CA PHE A 16 10.69 2.78 -12.83
C PHE A 16 11.12 3.95 -13.73
N GLN A 17 11.90 4.89 -13.21
CA GLN A 17 12.40 6.05 -13.95
C GLN A 17 13.27 5.65 -15.15
N THR A 18 14.08 4.60 -15.03
CA THR A 18 14.95 4.11 -16.09
C THR A 18 14.29 3.02 -16.94
N ASP A 19 12.98 2.82 -16.79
CA ASP A 19 12.22 1.78 -17.48
C ASP A 19 12.85 0.38 -17.40
N THR A 20 13.47 0.07 -16.27
CA THR A 20 14.12 -1.22 -16.02
C THR A 20 13.10 -2.30 -15.64
N THR A 21 11.98 -1.90 -15.02
CA THR A 21 10.84 -2.78 -14.78
C THR A 21 9.53 -2.01 -14.82
N ARG A 22 8.45 -2.69 -15.24
CA ARG A 22 7.08 -2.17 -15.23
C ARG A 22 6.30 -2.56 -13.97
N ILE A 23 6.79 -3.55 -13.22
CA ILE A 23 6.11 -4.10 -12.04
C ILE A 23 7.12 -4.42 -10.93
N ALA A 24 6.75 -4.14 -9.69
CA ALA A 24 7.51 -4.52 -8.52
C ALA A 24 6.61 -4.68 -7.29
N THR A 25 7.03 -5.54 -6.37
CA THR A 25 6.39 -5.72 -5.05
C THR A 25 7.47 -5.57 -3.98
N PHE A 26 7.19 -4.77 -2.95
CA PHE A 26 8.12 -4.57 -1.84
C PHE A 26 7.46 -4.84 -0.50
N VAL A 27 7.86 -5.95 0.12
CA VAL A 27 7.38 -6.36 1.45
C VAL A 27 8.20 -5.63 2.51
N LEU A 28 7.61 -4.63 3.16
CA LEU A 28 8.27 -3.84 4.22
C LEU A 28 8.63 -4.68 5.45
N ALA A 29 7.72 -5.59 5.82
CA ALA A 29 7.92 -6.56 6.89
C ALA A 29 7.03 -7.78 6.65
N ASN A 30 7.47 -8.93 7.14
CA ASN A 30 6.66 -10.13 7.20
C ASN A 30 5.57 -9.96 8.28
N GLU A 31 4.32 -10.38 8.01
CA GLU A 31 3.16 -10.27 8.91
C GLU A 31 3.36 -10.96 10.28
N GLY A 32 4.19 -12.01 10.34
CA GLY A 32 4.58 -12.68 11.58
C GLY A 32 5.80 -12.07 12.28
N SER A 33 6.34 -10.95 11.78
CA SER A 33 7.60 -10.40 12.27
C SER A 33 7.46 -9.72 13.63
N ASN A 34 8.21 -10.21 14.61
CA ASN A 34 8.41 -9.53 15.90
C ASN A 34 9.53 -8.47 15.86
N ARG A 35 9.68 -7.77 14.74
CA ARG A 35 10.60 -6.63 14.65
C ARG A 35 10.24 -5.57 15.70
N THR A 36 11.26 -5.01 16.32
CA THR A 36 11.14 -3.89 17.26
C THR A 36 11.50 -2.58 16.56
N PHE A 37 11.01 -1.46 17.08
CA PHE A 37 11.15 -0.11 16.53
C PHE A 37 11.72 0.86 17.59
N PRO A 38 12.97 0.63 18.05
CA PRO A 38 13.53 1.38 19.18
C PRO A 38 13.65 2.90 18.92
N TRP A 39 13.79 3.32 17.66
CA TRP A 39 13.79 4.75 17.28
C TRP A 39 12.42 5.43 17.40
N LEU A 40 11.34 4.66 17.57
CA LEU A 40 10.00 5.13 17.91
C LEU A 40 9.66 4.89 19.38
N GLU A 41 10.66 4.51 20.19
CA GLU A 41 10.49 4.09 21.59
C GLU A 41 9.62 2.83 21.76
N VAL A 42 9.48 2.01 20.71
CA VAL A 42 8.74 0.74 20.77
C VAL A 42 9.72 -0.42 20.74
N ARG A 43 9.96 -1.05 21.89
CA ARG A 43 10.90 -2.18 22.03
C ARG A 43 10.22 -3.54 21.99
N ASP A 44 8.90 -3.57 22.03
CA ASP A 44 8.09 -4.77 21.90
C ASP A 44 8.10 -5.29 20.45
N GLY A 45 7.84 -6.59 20.26
CA GLY A 45 7.69 -7.17 18.94
C GLY A 45 6.39 -6.75 18.27
N HIS A 46 6.44 -6.26 17.04
CA HIS A 46 5.28 -5.74 16.32
C HIS A 46 4.11 -6.74 16.21
N HIS A 47 4.39 -7.99 15.82
CA HIS A 47 3.36 -9.02 15.77
C HIS A 47 2.75 -9.30 17.16
N SER A 48 3.56 -9.39 18.21
CA SER A 48 3.04 -9.57 19.58
C SER A 48 2.19 -8.39 20.07
N LEU A 49 2.45 -7.17 19.60
CA LEU A 49 1.61 -6.02 19.88
C LEU A 49 0.23 -6.15 19.25
N SER A 50 0.14 -6.66 18.01
CA SER A 50 -1.14 -6.77 17.27
C SER A 50 -2.17 -7.65 17.99
N HIS A 51 -1.72 -8.61 18.81
CA HIS A 51 -2.55 -9.32 19.79
C HIS A 51 -2.80 -8.45 21.04
N HIS A 52 -3.45 -7.30 20.83
CA HIS A 52 -3.54 -6.27 21.87
C HIS A 52 -4.56 -6.58 22.97
N GLY A 53 -5.57 -7.40 22.71
CA GLY A 53 -6.58 -7.79 23.71
C GLY A 53 -7.34 -6.60 24.32
N GLY A 54 -7.44 -5.48 23.59
CA GLY A 54 -8.02 -4.22 24.09
C GLY A 54 -7.08 -3.37 24.95
N ASN A 55 -5.81 -3.74 25.09
CA ASN A 55 -4.83 -2.93 25.84
C ASN A 55 -4.45 -1.66 25.06
N VAL A 56 -4.76 -0.49 25.64
CA VAL A 56 -4.53 0.82 25.02
C VAL A 56 -3.04 1.08 24.74
N GLU A 57 -2.14 0.77 25.67
CA GLU A 57 -0.69 0.99 25.48
C GLU A 57 -0.13 0.21 24.29
N LYS A 58 -0.63 -1.01 24.06
CA LYS A 58 -0.25 -1.79 22.87
C LYS A 58 -0.75 -1.11 21.60
N THR A 59 -2.01 -0.67 21.58
CA THR A 59 -2.58 0.05 20.43
C THR A 59 -1.85 1.35 20.12
N ASP A 60 -1.46 2.12 21.13
CA ASP A 60 -0.69 3.36 20.96
C ASP A 60 0.69 3.08 20.32
N LYS A 61 1.33 1.99 20.74
CA LYS A 61 2.60 1.54 20.13
C LYS A 61 2.42 1.09 18.68
N ILE A 62 1.32 0.39 18.36
CA ILE A 62 0.97 0.01 16.98
C ILE A 62 0.76 1.27 16.13
N GLN A 63 0.00 2.25 16.62
CA GLN A 63 -0.24 3.50 15.91
C GLN A 63 1.07 4.21 15.54
N LYS A 64 2.06 4.24 16.45
CA LYS A 64 3.39 4.80 16.14
C LYS A 64 4.08 4.05 14.99
N ILE A 65 3.99 2.71 14.97
CA ILE A 65 4.56 1.87 13.91
C ILE A 65 3.83 2.09 12.58
N ASP A 66 2.50 2.11 12.59
CA ASP A 66 1.69 2.34 11.40
C ASP A 66 1.95 3.72 10.79
N GLN A 67 2.00 4.75 11.63
CA GLN A 67 2.38 6.10 11.21
C GLN A 67 3.76 6.09 10.54
N PHE A 68 4.76 5.44 11.13
CA PHE A 68 6.09 5.33 10.54
C PHE A 68 6.07 4.67 9.15
N TYR A 69 5.30 3.60 8.96
CA TYR A 69 5.18 2.95 7.64
C TYR A 69 4.49 3.85 6.62
N VAL A 70 3.40 4.53 6.99
CA VAL A 70 2.71 5.50 6.13
C VAL A 70 3.63 6.68 5.78
N GLU A 71 4.48 7.13 6.70
CA GLU A 71 5.51 8.15 6.42
C GLU A 71 6.56 7.66 5.41
N GLN A 72 6.98 6.39 5.47
CA GLN A 72 7.89 5.82 4.46
C GLN A 72 7.19 5.72 3.11
N PHE A 73 5.91 5.32 3.08
CA PHE A 73 5.11 5.31 1.85
C PHE A 73 4.95 6.72 1.28
N SER A 74 4.70 7.72 2.13
CA SER A 74 4.64 9.13 1.72
C SER A 74 5.95 9.61 1.08
N TYR A 75 7.09 9.21 1.64
CA TYR A 75 8.40 9.49 1.04
C TYR A 75 8.52 8.91 -0.38
N PHE A 76 8.14 7.65 -0.57
CA PHE A 76 8.16 6.99 -1.88
C PHE A 76 7.26 7.71 -2.90
N VAL A 77 6.01 7.97 -2.53
CA VAL A 77 5.03 8.67 -3.40
C VAL A 77 5.52 10.08 -3.76
N ARG A 78 6.07 10.83 -2.80
CA ARG A 78 6.65 12.17 -3.05
C ARG A 78 7.83 12.11 -4.01
N LYS A 79 8.68 11.10 -3.91
CA LYS A 79 9.79 10.92 -4.86
C LYS A 79 9.31 10.66 -6.28
N MET A 80 8.35 9.75 -6.46
CA MET A 80 7.76 9.51 -7.79
C MET A 80 7.11 10.78 -8.35
N LYS A 81 6.40 11.55 -7.52
CA LYS A 81 5.79 12.83 -7.92
C LYS A 81 6.82 13.90 -8.29
N ALA A 82 8.03 13.84 -7.75
CA ALA A 82 9.07 14.84 -8.02
C ALA A 82 9.81 14.62 -9.34
N ILE A 83 9.59 13.48 -10.03
CA ILE A 83 10.24 13.13 -11.29
C ILE A 83 9.35 13.56 -12.45
N PRO A 84 9.74 14.57 -13.25
CA PRO A 84 8.98 14.98 -14.42
C PRO A 84 9.06 13.93 -15.54
N GLU A 85 7.93 13.70 -16.20
CA GLU A 85 7.82 12.97 -17.47
C GLU A 85 7.09 13.86 -18.49
N THR A 86 6.95 13.41 -19.74
CA THR A 86 6.43 14.24 -20.84
C THR A 86 5.12 14.96 -20.49
N ASP A 87 4.14 14.22 -19.95
CA ASP A 87 2.79 14.71 -19.64
C ASP A 87 2.45 14.47 -18.16
N GLY A 88 3.30 14.98 -17.25
CA GLY A 88 3.09 14.90 -15.81
C GLY A 88 4.33 14.44 -15.06
N THR A 89 4.13 13.52 -14.12
CA THR A 89 5.19 12.97 -13.28
C THR A 89 5.18 11.44 -13.34
N LEU A 90 6.27 10.80 -12.90
CA LEU A 90 6.34 9.35 -12.80
C LEU A 90 5.16 8.75 -12.00
N LEU A 91 4.68 9.47 -10.99
CA LEU A 91 3.50 9.07 -10.21
C LEU A 91 2.19 9.15 -11.04
N ASP A 92 2.04 10.15 -11.92
CA ASP A 92 0.84 10.30 -12.75
C ASP A 92 0.73 9.16 -13.77
N HIS A 93 1.85 8.60 -14.21
CA HIS A 93 1.93 7.48 -15.16
C HIS A 93 2.00 6.11 -14.48
N SER A 94 2.00 6.07 -13.14
CA SER A 94 2.07 4.84 -12.35
C SER A 94 0.78 4.56 -11.56
N MET A 95 0.67 3.33 -11.06
CA MET A 95 -0.30 2.92 -10.04
C MET A 95 0.43 2.23 -8.90
N VAL A 96 0.19 2.64 -7.67
CA VAL A 96 0.87 2.12 -6.49
C VAL A 96 -0.17 1.76 -5.43
N VAL A 97 -0.23 0.49 -5.04
CA VAL A 97 -1.07 0.02 -3.93
C VAL A 97 -0.22 -0.16 -2.68
N TYR A 98 -0.71 0.37 -1.58
CA TYR A 98 -0.16 0.18 -0.24
C TYR A 98 -1.26 -0.28 0.71
N GLY A 99 -0.95 -1.28 1.53
CA GLY A 99 -1.88 -1.84 2.50
C GLY A 99 -1.51 -3.27 2.88
N GLY A 100 -2.44 -3.96 3.51
CA GLY A 100 -2.27 -5.34 3.95
C GLY A 100 -3.55 -6.15 3.80
N SER A 101 -3.43 -7.44 4.12
CA SER A 101 -4.54 -8.39 4.03
C SER A 101 -5.40 -8.46 5.30
N ILE A 102 -4.99 -7.79 6.39
CA ILE A 102 -5.66 -7.82 7.70
C ILE A 102 -6.12 -6.42 8.07
N GLY A 103 -7.39 -6.27 8.44
CA GLY A 103 -7.96 -5.00 8.91
C GLY A 103 -7.66 -4.72 10.37
N ASP A 104 -7.80 -5.73 11.22
CA ASP A 104 -7.52 -5.71 12.66
C ASP A 104 -6.69 -6.95 13.03
N GLY A 105 -5.45 -6.71 13.46
CA GLY A 105 -4.50 -7.76 13.81
C GLY A 105 -4.87 -8.60 15.04
N ASN A 106 -5.70 -8.08 15.95
CA ASN A 106 -6.19 -8.81 17.12
C ASN A 106 -7.36 -9.74 16.76
N ARG A 107 -8.21 -9.32 15.82
CA ARG A 107 -9.35 -10.10 15.35
C ARG A 107 -9.00 -11.07 14.23
N HIS A 108 -7.86 -10.89 13.57
CA HIS A 108 -7.48 -11.62 12.35
C HIS A 108 -8.56 -11.55 11.27
N ASN A 109 -9.20 -10.39 11.11
CA ASN A 109 -10.24 -10.22 10.10
C ASN A 109 -9.66 -9.70 8.78
N HIS A 110 -10.38 -9.99 7.70
CA HIS A 110 -10.05 -9.56 6.33
C HIS A 110 -11.05 -8.52 5.81
N ASP A 111 -11.77 -7.87 6.72
CA ASP A 111 -12.77 -6.85 6.43
C ASP A 111 -12.18 -5.45 6.62
N GLU A 112 -12.74 -4.45 5.92
CA GLU A 112 -12.41 -3.02 6.09
C GLU A 112 -10.89 -2.73 5.96
N LEU A 113 -10.26 -3.37 4.96
CA LEU A 113 -8.82 -3.30 4.76
C LEU A 113 -8.33 -1.85 4.53
N PRO A 114 -7.22 -1.43 5.17
CA PRO A 114 -6.64 -0.10 4.99
C PRO A 114 -5.82 -0.04 3.69
N ILE A 115 -6.50 0.16 2.56
CA ILE A 115 -5.88 0.21 1.23
C ILE A 115 -5.74 1.65 0.75
N LEU A 116 -4.53 2.01 0.32
CA LEU A 116 -4.21 3.25 -0.38
C LEU A 116 -3.83 2.93 -1.82
N LEU A 117 -4.53 3.55 -2.78
CA LEU A 117 -4.14 3.59 -4.18
C LEU A 117 -3.61 4.98 -4.51
N ALA A 118 -2.34 5.06 -4.87
CA ALA A 118 -1.68 6.29 -5.30
C ALA A 118 -1.31 6.22 -6.78
N GLY A 119 -1.22 7.39 -7.42
CA GLY A 119 -0.89 7.52 -8.84
C GLY A 119 -2.09 7.80 -9.73
N GLY A 120 -1.80 8.37 -10.90
CA GLY A 120 -2.82 8.76 -11.87
C GLY A 120 -3.23 7.62 -12.79
N GLY A 121 -2.43 6.56 -12.88
CA GLY A 121 -2.65 5.46 -13.82
C GLY A 121 -2.88 5.97 -15.25
N GLN A 122 -2.08 6.95 -15.70
CA GLN A 122 -2.24 7.62 -16.99
C GLN A 122 -3.62 8.32 -17.14
N GLY A 123 -4.10 8.98 -16.09
CA GLY A 123 -5.39 9.68 -16.08
C GLY A 123 -6.61 8.76 -16.05
N THR A 124 -6.43 7.49 -15.67
CA THR A 124 -7.54 6.52 -15.51
C THR A 124 -8.02 6.38 -14.07
N ILE A 125 -7.42 7.13 -13.14
CA ILE A 125 -7.76 7.13 -11.71
C ILE A 125 -7.97 8.57 -11.23
N THR A 126 -9.12 8.84 -10.62
CA THR A 126 -9.42 10.10 -9.92
C THR A 126 -8.92 10.00 -8.47
N THR A 127 -7.90 10.78 -8.15
CA THR A 127 -7.21 10.79 -6.84
C THR A 127 -7.87 11.76 -5.84
N GLY A 128 -7.40 11.78 -4.59
CA GLY A 128 -7.87 12.73 -3.57
C GLY A 128 -9.24 12.40 -2.98
N ARG A 129 -9.65 11.13 -3.03
CA ARG A 129 -10.96 10.65 -2.57
C ARG A 129 -10.80 9.57 -1.50
N HIS A 130 -11.82 9.43 -0.67
CA HIS A 130 -12.01 8.29 0.22
C HIS A 130 -13.26 7.53 -0.24
N VAL A 131 -13.09 6.26 -0.59
CA VAL A 131 -14.16 5.41 -1.14
C VAL A 131 -14.40 4.25 -0.19
N ARG A 132 -15.65 4.04 0.19
CA ARG A 132 -16.08 2.88 0.97
C ARG A 132 -16.98 2.01 0.09
N TYR A 133 -16.50 0.81 -0.22
CA TYR A 133 -17.27 -0.18 -0.97
C TYR A 133 -18.29 -0.90 -0.07
N PRO A 134 -19.35 -1.49 -0.65
CA PRO A 134 -20.25 -2.39 0.07
C PRO A 134 -19.48 -3.50 0.79
N ARG A 135 -19.94 -3.89 1.98
CA ARG A 135 -19.36 -5.01 2.73
C ARG A 135 -19.32 -6.27 1.86
N GLY A 136 -18.21 -7.00 1.92
CA GLY A 136 -17.99 -8.20 1.11
C GLY A 136 -17.47 -7.94 -0.29
N THR A 137 -17.17 -6.69 -0.66
CA THR A 137 -16.45 -6.39 -1.91
C THR A 137 -15.01 -6.92 -1.81
N PRO A 138 -14.59 -7.88 -2.65
CA PRO A 138 -13.25 -8.44 -2.58
C PRO A 138 -12.18 -7.41 -2.98
N LEU A 139 -11.05 -7.40 -2.26
CA LEU A 139 -9.89 -6.58 -2.65
C LEU A 139 -9.38 -6.94 -4.05
N CYS A 140 -9.51 -8.22 -4.45
CA CYS A 140 -9.13 -8.67 -5.78
C CYS A 140 -9.86 -7.93 -6.92
N ASN A 141 -11.03 -7.32 -6.67
CA ASN A 141 -11.70 -6.46 -7.65
C ASN A 141 -10.85 -5.22 -8.01
N LEU A 142 -10.08 -4.67 -7.04
CA LEU A 142 -9.13 -3.60 -7.30
C LEU A 142 -8.01 -4.08 -8.23
N PHE A 143 -7.46 -5.27 -7.96
CA PHE A 143 -6.37 -5.81 -8.76
C PHE A 143 -6.80 -6.12 -10.19
N LEU A 144 -8.01 -6.67 -10.40
CA LEU A 144 -8.59 -6.81 -11.74
C LEU A 144 -8.72 -5.46 -12.44
N SER A 145 -9.23 -4.43 -11.75
CA SER A 145 -9.32 -3.07 -12.30
C SER A 145 -7.96 -2.44 -12.63
N MET A 146 -6.89 -2.82 -11.93
CA MET A 146 -5.52 -2.37 -12.23
C MET A 146 -4.92 -3.12 -13.41
N LEU A 147 -5.11 -4.45 -13.49
CA LEU A 147 -4.71 -5.26 -14.63
C LEU A 147 -5.34 -4.74 -15.92
N ASP A 148 -6.63 -4.39 -15.87
CA ASP A 148 -7.36 -3.80 -16.98
C ASP A 148 -6.72 -2.52 -17.53
N ARG A 149 -6.06 -1.73 -16.68
CA ARG A 149 -5.41 -0.44 -17.00
C ARG A 149 -4.01 -0.60 -17.57
N VAL A 150 -3.34 -1.73 -17.31
CA VAL A 150 -2.06 -2.09 -17.94
C VAL A 150 -2.25 -2.98 -19.17
N GLY A 151 -3.49 -3.12 -19.66
CA GLY A 151 -3.82 -3.88 -20.86
C GLY A 151 -3.99 -5.38 -20.66
N LEU A 152 -4.00 -5.87 -19.41
CA LEU A 152 -4.20 -7.28 -19.09
C LEU A 152 -5.67 -7.53 -18.74
N LYS A 153 -6.37 -8.26 -19.62
CA LYS A 153 -7.81 -8.55 -19.50
C LYS A 153 -8.03 -9.94 -18.87
N GLU A 154 -7.67 -10.07 -17.60
CA GLU A 154 -7.88 -11.32 -16.86
C GLU A 154 -9.34 -11.45 -16.44
N GLU A 155 -9.97 -12.60 -16.69
CA GLU A 155 -11.37 -12.81 -16.30
C GLU A 155 -11.55 -12.87 -14.78
N THR A 156 -10.62 -13.54 -14.09
CA THR A 156 -10.65 -13.78 -12.64
C THR A 156 -9.28 -13.59 -11.99
N PHE A 157 -9.27 -13.23 -10.71
CA PHE A 157 -8.08 -13.19 -9.87
C PHE A 157 -8.49 -13.41 -8.41
N GLY A 158 -7.91 -14.40 -7.74
CA GLY A 158 -8.24 -14.71 -6.34
C GLY A 158 -9.74 -14.92 -6.11
N ASP A 159 -10.29 -14.21 -5.13
CA ASP A 159 -11.72 -14.17 -4.80
C ASP A 159 -12.48 -13.03 -5.50
N GLY A 160 -11.86 -12.41 -6.52
CA GLY A 160 -12.45 -11.31 -7.27
C GLY A 160 -13.74 -11.71 -7.99
N THR A 161 -14.78 -10.90 -7.82
CA THR A 161 -16.11 -11.09 -8.40
C THR A 161 -16.44 -10.07 -9.48
N GLY A 162 -15.57 -9.09 -9.72
CA GLY A 162 -15.79 -8.04 -10.71
C GLY A 162 -14.71 -6.96 -10.71
N ARG A 163 -15.02 -5.81 -11.32
CA ARG A 163 -14.15 -4.64 -11.37
C ARG A 163 -14.73 -3.52 -10.51
N LEU A 164 -13.84 -2.71 -9.96
CA LEU A 164 -14.19 -1.41 -9.40
C LEU A 164 -14.35 -0.40 -10.56
N ASN A 165 -15.60 -0.01 -10.82
CA ASN A 165 -15.96 0.84 -11.96
C ASN A 165 -15.82 2.35 -11.67
N ASP A 166 -15.60 2.72 -10.42
CA ASP A 166 -15.62 4.10 -9.90
C ASP A 166 -14.22 4.71 -9.70
N LEU A 167 -13.18 4.02 -10.19
CA LEU A 167 -11.81 4.51 -10.08
C LEU A 167 -11.58 5.81 -10.88
N LYS A 168 -12.31 6.06 -11.98
CA LYS A 168 -12.19 7.28 -12.83
C LYS A 168 -13.33 8.30 -12.63
N THR A 169 -14.36 7.99 -11.86
CA THR A 169 -15.57 8.83 -11.76
C THR A 169 -15.57 9.77 -10.58
#